data_AF-A0A088FIP9-F1
#
_entry.id   AF-A0A088FIP9-F1
#
_cell.length_a   1.000
_cell.length_b   1.000
_cell.length_c   1.000
_cell.angle_alpha   90.00
_cell.angle_beta   90.00
_cell.angle_gamma   90.00
#
_symmetry.space_group_name_H-M   'P 1'
#
loop_
_entity.id
_entity.type
_entity.pdbx_description
1 polymer ?
#
loop_
_entity_poly.entity_id
_entity_poly.type
_entity_poly.pdbx_seq_one_letter_code
_entity_poly.pdbx_strand_id
1 'polypeptide(L)' 'VSKGSGFVAFSTREEASQALTEMNGKMISGKPLYVAFAQRKEERKAMLQAQFSQMHPVPMTPSMAPRL' A
#
# COMPACT_ATOMS: atom_id res chain seq x y z
N VAL A 1 19.82 -5.95 10.92
CA VAL A 1 19.47 -4.75 10.12
C VAL A 1 17.97 -4.50 10.24
N SER A 2 17.53 -3.29 10.57
CA SER A 2 16.09 -2.95 10.67
C SER A 2 15.44 -2.94 9.28
N LYS A 3 14.17 -3.36 9.18
CA LYS A 3 13.39 -3.33 7.94
C LYS A 3 12.74 -1.97 7.66
N GLY A 4 12.89 -0.99 8.55
CA GLY A 4 12.39 0.37 8.36
C GLY A 4 10.86 0.52 8.45
N SER A 5 10.17 -0.43 9.10
CA SER A 5 8.71 -0.38 9.31
C SER A 5 8.33 -0.80 10.73
N GLY A 6 7.16 -0.36 11.19
CA GLY A 6 6.63 -0.65 12.52
C GLY A 6 5.13 -0.34 12.61
N PHE A 7 4.52 -0.71 13.74
CA PHE A 7 3.11 -0.44 14.04
C PHE A 7 3.02 0.38 15.32
N VAL A 8 2.04 1.27 15.37
CA VAL A 8 1.71 2.07 16.54
C VAL A 8 0.23 1.84 16.84
N ALA A 9 -0.10 1.54 18.09
CA ALA A 9 -1.47 1.42 18.56
C ALA A 9 -1.83 2.66 19.37
N PHE A 10 -2.93 3.32 18.98
CA PHE A 10 -3.53 4.42 19.73
C PHE A 10 -4.68 3.90 20.58
N SER A 11 -5.07 4.67 21.59
CA SER A 11 -6.18 4.32 22.47
C SER A 11 -7.52 4.54 21.77
N THR A 12 -7.60 5.57 20.93
CA THR A 12 -8.82 5.93 20.19
C THR A 12 -8.59 5.96 18.68
N ARG A 13 -9.67 5.83 17.91
CA ARG A 13 -9.61 5.88 16.45
C ARG A 13 -9.31 7.29 15.96
N GLU A 14 -9.78 8.28 16.70
CA GLU A 14 -9.64 9.70 16.43
C GLU A 14 -8.17 10.11 16.50
N GLU A 15 -7.46 9.69 17.55
CA GLU A 15 -6.01 9.87 17.69
C GLU A 15 -5.25 9.23 16.52
N ALA A 16 -5.62 8.01 16.12
CA ALA A 16 -4.98 7.34 14.99
C ALA A 16 -5.22 8.08 13.67
N SER A 17 -6.40 8.66 13.48
CA SER A 17 -6.74 9.45 12.28
C SER A 17 -5.96 10.77 12.24
N GLN A 18 -5.83 11.44 13.38
CA GLN A 18 -5.01 12.65 13.51
C GLN A 18 -3.54 12.35 13.21
N ALA A 19 -2.99 11.30 13.82
CA ALA A 19 -1.61 10.89 13.59
C ALA A 19 -1.34 10.54 12.11
N LEU A 20 -2.27 9.85 11.44
CA LEU A 20 -2.15 9.57 10.01
C LEU A 20 -2.09 10.88 9.20
N THR A 21 -2.98 11.82 9.50
CA THR A 21 -3.07 13.10 8.78
C THR A 21 -1.82 13.94 8.97
N GLU A 22 -1.30 14.01 10.19
CA GLU A 22 -0.17 14.87 10.54
C GLU A 22 1.19 14.28 10.16
N MET A 23 1.34 12.95 10.23
CA MET A 23 2.64 12.30 10.08
C MET A 23 2.88 11.72 8.69
N ASN A 24 1.83 11.42 7.93
CA ASN A 24 2.01 10.91 6.56
C ASN A 24 2.66 11.98 5.67
N GLY A 25 3.78 11.63 5.04
CA GLY A 25 4.58 12.54 4.22
C GLY A 25 5.58 13.42 4.99
N LYS A 26 5.57 13.41 6.33
CA LYS A 26 6.50 14.21 7.13
C LYS A 26 7.94 13.72 6.96
N MET A 27 8.88 14.64 6.80
CA MET A 27 10.29 14.33 6.64
C MET A 27 10.94 14.02 7.99
N ILE A 28 11.48 12.81 8.16
CA ILE A 28 12.26 12.39 9.33
C ILE A 28 13.56 11.76 8.85
N SER A 29 14.69 12.24 9.40
CA SER A 29 16.03 11.74 9.04
C SER A 29 16.29 11.73 7.52
N GLY A 30 15.76 12.73 6.80
CA GLY A 30 15.92 12.87 5.37
C GLY A 30 15.03 11.97 4.50
N LYS A 31 14.05 11.25 5.08
CA LYS A 31 13.09 10.42 4.34
C LYS A 31 11.65 10.79 4.70
N PRO A 32 10.72 10.86 3.73
CA PRO A 32 9.31 11.06 4.03
C PRO A 32 8.74 9.80 4.69
N LEU A 33 7.96 9.99 5.75
CA LEU A 33 7.21 8.90 6.36
C LEU A 33 6.03 8.50 5.48
N TYR A 34 5.76 7.20 5.45
CA TYR A 34 4.51 6.66 4.97
C TYR A 34 3.73 6.09 6.15
N VAL A 35 2.54 6.63 6.40
CA VAL A 35 1.66 6.23 7.51
C VAL A 35 0.31 5.84 6.94
N ALA A 36 -0.16 4.65 7.31
CA ALA A 36 -1.45 4.12 6.90
C ALA A 36 -2.04 3.26 8.02
N PHE A 37 -3.36 3.03 7.98
CA PHE A 37 -4.00 2.11 8.90
C PHE A 37 -3.43 0.69 8.74
N ALA A 38 -3.19 0.02 9.87
CA ALA A 38 -2.67 -1.33 9.88
C ALA A 38 -3.67 -2.28 9.22
N GLN A 39 -3.22 -3.01 8.20
CA GLN A 39 -3.99 -4.07 7.56
C GLN A 39 -3.44 -5.42 7.97
N ARG A 40 -4.32 -6.36 8.33
CA ARG A 40 -3.88 -7.73 8.60
C ARG A 40 -3.37 -8.36 7.31
N LYS A 41 -2.28 -9.13 7.43
CA LYS A 41 -1.62 -9.76 6.27
C LYS A 41 -2.56 -10.64 5.47
N GLU A 42 -3.46 -11.36 6.14
CA GLU A 42 -4.45 -12.26 5.53
C GLU A 42 -5.51 -11.48 4.74
N GLU A 43 -6.10 -10.44 5.33
CA GLU A 43 -7.07 -9.57 4.67
C GLU A 43 -6.46 -8.92 3.42
N ARG A 44 -5.22 -8.43 3.53
CA ARG A 44 -4.52 -7.84 2.39
C ARG A 44 -4.28 -8.85 1.27
N LYS A 45 -3.92 -10.10 1.60
CA LYS A 45 -3.76 -11.17 0.60
C LYS A 45 -5.07 -11.52 -0.08
N ALA A 46 -6.16 -11.66 0.69
CA ALA A 46 -7.48 -11.98 0.14
C ALA A 46 -7.98 -10.87 -0.80
N MET A 47 -7.82 -9.60 -0.41
CA MET A 47 -8.21 -8.45 -1.24
C MET A 47 -7.41 -8.38 -2.53
N LEU A 48 -6.08 -8.58 -2.46
CA LEU A 48 -5.24 -8.61 -3.66
C LEU A 48 -5.61 -9.78 -4.56
N GLN A 49 -5.82 -10.98 -4.00
CA GLN A 49 -6.22 -12.15 -4.78
C GLN A 49 -7.56 -11.93 -5.47
N ALA A 50 -8.56 -11.38 -4.77
CA ALA A 50 -9.85 -11.04 -5.35
C ALA A 50 -9.72 -9.99 -6.47
N GLN A 51 -8.88 -8.98 -6.28
CA GLN A 51 -8.61 -7.96 -7.31
C GLN A 51 -7.93 -8.56 -8.54
N PHE A 52 -6.96 -9.46 -8.37
CA PHE A 52 -6.31 -10.17 -9.48
C PHE A 52 -7.25 -11.17 -10.19
N SER A 53 -8.22 -11.75 -9.48
CA SER A 53 -9.23 -12.62 -10.10
C SER A 53 -10.31 -11.85 -10.86
N GLN A 54 -10.62 -10.61 -10.46
CA GLN A 54 -11.60 -9.75 -11.13
C GLN A 54 -11.01 -8.92 -12.28
N MET A 55 -9.70 -8.65 -12.24
CA MET A 55 -8.95 -8.25 -13.42
C MET A 55 -8.87 -9.45 -14.36
N HIS A 56 -9.89 -9.62 -15.20
CA HIS A 56 -9.79 -10.46 -16.39
C HIS A 56 -8.45 -10.14 -17.07
N PRO A 57 -7.59 -11.12 -17.38
CA PRO A 57 -6.42 -10.84 -18.19
C PRO A 57 -6.95 -10.25 -19.49
N VAL A 58 -6.76 -8.94 -19.69
CA VAL A 58 -6.83 -8.38 -21.02
C VAL A 58 -5.87 -9.24 -21.84
N PRO A 59 -6.32 -9.91 -22.91
CA PRO A 59 -5.40 -10.59 -23.79
C PRO A 59 -4.43 -9.51 -24.26
N MET A 60 -3.17 -9.58 -23.80
CA MET A 60 -2.09 -8.80 -24.36
C MET A 60 -2.01 -9.26 -25.81
N THR A 61 -2.67 -8.55 -26.72
CA THR A 61 -2.51 -8.78 -28.14
C THR A 61 -1.06 -8.47 -28.45
N PRO A 62 -0.26 -9.43 -28.95
CA PRO A 62 1.07 -9.08 -29.44
C PRO A 62 0.84 -8.15 -30.63
N SER A 63 1.16 -6.87 -30.45
CA SER A 63 1.25 -5.91 -31.55
C SER A 63 2.37 -6.39 -32.48
N MET A 64 2.01 -7.22 -33.46
CA MET A 64 2.86 -7.55 -34.59
C MET A 64 2.86 -6.36 -35.54
N ALA A 65 3.60 -5.31 -35.19
CA ALA A 65 3.96 -4.28 -36.16
C ALA A 65 4.99 -4.88 -37.13
N PRO A 66 4.72 -4.95 -38.45
CA PRO A 66 5.73 -5.35 -39.41
C PRO A 66 6.81 -4.26 -39.46
N ARG A 67 8.08 -4.68 -39.32
CA ARG A 67 9.23 -3.82 -39.57
C ARG A 67 9.27 -3.50 -41.06
N LEU A 68 9.05 -2.23 -41.39
CA LEU A 68 9.51 -1.61 -42.64
C LEU A 68 10.73 -0.75 -42.31
#